data_AF-A0A970URC2-F1
#
_entry.id   AF-A0A970URC2-F1
#
_cell.length_a   1.000
_cell.length_b   1.000
_cell.length_c   1.000
_cell.angle_alpha   90.00
_cell.angle_beta   90.00
_cell.angle_gamma   90.00
#
_symmetry.space_group_name_H-M   'P 1'
#
loop_
_entity.id
_entity.type
_entity.pdbx_description
1 polymer ?
#
loop_
_entity_poly.entity_id
_entity_poly.type
_entity_poly.pdbx_seq_one_letter_code
_entity_poly.pdbx_strand_id
1 'polypeptide(L)'
;HFLGGNHITPPSRDNVINHAIIKNAIKGIQVDTLSNTERPMLTITNSRIENMTVAGIYAQSTTIVAANCLIANCGSWCAALTLGGSYEFYHCTLSNNYGSWYSSSARGEPTLLLNNFFVYNGTAYVYHLYNALFANCIITGSRPIEIGLVNTIDKVPVPGQFNYAFDYCLVKVDTMKTDDPERWIQIVKNHDPRFVSVFNRDYQLDTLSPAKDRGKPEYAQLFPLDLNGRSRLADTKPDIGAYEREE
;
A
#
# COMPACT_ATOMS: atom_id res chain seq x y z
N HIS A 1 0.44 -26.86 -1.79
CA HIS A 1 1.27 -26.25 -0.72
C HIS A 1 0.50 -25.06 -0.15
N PHE A 2 -0.03 -25.18 1.06
CA PHE A 2 -0.61 -24.02 1.77
C PHE A 2 0.56 -23.10 2.17
N LEU A 3 0.74 -22.03 1.41
CA LEU A 3 1.69 -20.98 1.74
C LEU A 3 1.09 -20.25 2.94
N GLY A 4 1.73 -20.30 4.11
CA GLY A 4 1.18 -19.72 5.34
C GLY A 4 0.72 -18.28 5.16
N GLY A 5 -0.45 -17.95 5.72
CA GLY A 5 -1.16 -16.68 5.53
C GLY A 5 -2.68 -16.84 5.62
N ASN A 6 -3.43 -15.73 5.66
CA ASN A 6 -4.88 -15.75 5.50
C ASN A 6 -5.23 -15.75 4.00
N HIS A 7 -5.93 -16.79 3.52
CA HIS A 7 -6.36 -16.90 2.12
C HIS A 7 -7.87 -16.74 2.00
N ILE A 8 -8.30 -15.68 1.33
CA ILE A 8 -9.71 -15.42 1.03
C ILE A 8 -9.96 -15.82 -0.42
N THR A 9 -10.90 -16.77 -0.62
CA THR A 9 -11.23 -17.35 -1.93
C THR A 9 -12.72 -17.16 -2.26
N PRO A 10 -13.10 -17.13 -3.54
CA PRO A 10 -14.50 -17.04 -3.95
C PRO A 10 -15.27 -18.27 -3.44
N PRO A 11 -16.54 -18.13 -3.00
CA PRO A 11 -17.43 -16.98 -3.14
C PRO A 11 -17.44 -15.99 -1.95
N SER A 12 -16.41 -15.99 -1.10
CA SER A 12 -16.36 -15.17 0.13
C SER A 12 -16.52 -13.67 -0.15
N ARG A 13 -17.30 -12.96 0.67
CA ARG A 13 -17.59 -11.51 0.56
C ARG A 13 -17.62 -10.88 1.94
N ASP A 14 -17.49 -9.55 2.01
CA ASP A 14 -17.66 -8.76 3.23
C ASP A 14 -16.74 -9.22 4.39
N ASN A 15 -15.52 -9.66 4.08
CA ASN A 15 -14.56 -10.09 5.10
C ASN A 15 -13.99 -8.85 5.84
N VAL A 16 -13.84 -8.95 7.16
CA VAL A 16 -13.32 -7.85 7.99
C VAL A 16 -12.16 -8.31 8.83
N ILE A 17 -11.06 -7.56 8.78
CA ILE A 17 -9.91 -7.69 9.68
C ILE A 17 -9.75 -6.34 10.39
N ASN A 18 -9.78 -6.35 11.73
CA ASN A 18 -9.60 -5.15 12.54
C ASN A 18 -8.70 -5.45 13.74
N HIS A 19 -7.80 -4.52 14.10
CA HIS A 19 -6.85 -4.65 15.22
C HIS A 19 -6.00 -5.93 15.21
N ALA A 20 -5.61 -6.40 14.02
CA ALA A 20 -4.83 -7.61 13.86
C ALA A 20 -3.32 -7.32 13.78
N ILE A 21 -2.51 -8.26 14.28
CA ILE A 21 -1.06 -8.30 14.05
C ILE A 21 -0.74 -9.60 13.30
N ILE A 22 -0.44 -9.49 12.01
CA ILE A 22 -0.12 -10.62 11.13
C ILE A 22 1.37 -10.55 10.82
N LYS A 23 2.15 -11.59 11.17
CA LYS A 23 3.60 -11.58 10.98
C LYS A 23 4.21 -12.94 10.68
N ASN A 24 5.39 -12.93 10.05
CA ASN A 24 6.24 -14.10 9.81
C ASN A 24 5.60 -15.18 8.91
N ALA A 25 4.89 -14.76 7.86
CA ALA A 25 4.27 -15.66 6.89
C ALA A 25 4.94 -15.55 5.51
N ILE A 26 4.52 -16.37 4.54
CA ILE A 26 4.99 -16.21 3.16
C ILE A 26 4.27 -15.04 2.51
N LYS A 27 2.94 -15.07 2.58
CA LYS A 27 2.06 -13.95 2.24
C LYS A 27 1.21 -13.67 3.47
N GLY A 28 1.13 -12.43 3.92
CA GLY A 28 0.31 -12.10 5.10
C GLY A 28 -1.17 -12.35 4.83
N ILE A 29 -1.65 -11.73 3.76
CA ILE A 29 -3.01 -11.85 3.27
C ILE A 29 -2.96 -12.11 1.78
N GLN A 30 -3.63 -13.17 1.33
CA GLN A 30 -3.87 -13.45 -0.08
C GLN A 30 -5.37 -13.36 -0.37
N VAL A 31 -5.74 -12.56 -1.35
CA VAL A 31 -7.14 -12.38 -1.78
C VAL A 31 -7.21 -12.58 -3.28
N ASP A 32 -7.94 -13.61 -3.70
CA ASP A 32 -8.06 -13.95 -5.12
C ASP A 32 -9.53 -13.95 -5.53
N THR A 33 -9.87 -13.21 -6.60
CA THR A 33 -11.23 -13.17 -7.14
C THR A 33 -11.23 -13.10 -8.65
N LEU A 34 -12.28 -13.58 -9.30
CA LEU A 34 -12.52 -13.42 -10.75
C LEU A 34 -13.71 -12.50 -11.05
N SER A 35 -14.17 -11.71 -10.07
CA SER A 35 -15.35 -10.87 -10.21
C SER A 35 -15.18 -9.57 -9.44
N ASN A 36 -15.27 -8.44 -10.14
CA ASN A 36 -15.46 -7.12 -9.53
C ASN A 36 -16.86 -7.09 -8.91
N THR A 37 -16.95 -6.91 -7.60
CA THR A 37 -18.22 -6.81 -6.86
C THR A 37 -18.40 -5.39 -6.35
N GLU A 38 -19.65 -4.91 -6.30
CA GLU A 38 -19.98 -3.59 -5.73
C GLU A 38 -19.60 -3.44 -4.24
N ARG A 39 -19.37 -4.56 -3.54
CA ARG A 39 -18.90 -4.59 -2.14
C ARG A 39 -17.43 -4.99 -2.06
N PRO A 40 -16.66 -4.44 -1.10
CA PRO A 40 -15.29 -4.88 -0.88
C PRO A 40 -15.26 -6.34 -0.47
N MET A 41 -14.35 -7.11 -1.06
CA MET A 41 -14.13 -8.48 -0.63
C MET A 41 -13.49 -8.52 0.76
N LEU A 42 -12.61 -7.57 1.03
CA LEU A 42 -11.89 -7.46 2.28
C LEU A 42 -11.80 -5.99 2.72
N THR A 43 -12.21 -5.74 3.96
CA THR A 43 -11.94 -4.51 4.69
C THR A 43 -10.91 -4.79 5.77
N ILE A 44 -9.79 -4.06 5.76
CA ILE A 44 -8.73 -4.16 6.77
C ILE A 44 -8.61 -2.82 7.49
N THR A 45 -8.71 -2.81 8.81
CA THR A 45 -8.59 -1.59 9.60
C THR A 45 -7.65 -1.78 10.79
N ASN A 46 -6.95 -0.72 11.19
CA ASN A 46 -6.17 -0.64 12.43
C ASN A 46 -5.22 -1.83 12.65
N SER A 47 -4.58 -2.33 11.59
CA SER A 47 -3.85 -3.60 11.62
C SER A 47 -2.38 -3.44 11.22
N ARG A 48 -1.55 -4.36 11.71
CA ARG A 48 -0.12 -4.46 11.39
C ARG A 48 0.16 -5.75 10.62
N ILE A 49 0.78 -5.64 9.46
CA ILE A 49 1.14 -6.78 8.60
C ILE A 49 2.64 -6.68 8.31
N GLU A 50 3.46 -7.53 8.95
CA GLU A 50 4.91 -7.32 8.99
C GLU A 50 5.74 -8.58 8.82
N ASN A 51 6.93 -8.48 8.22
CA ASN A 51 7.91 -9.57 8.12
C ASN A 51 7.40 -10.77 7.32
N MET A 52 6.98 -10.52 6.07
CA MET A 52 6.59 -11.58 5.15
C MET A 52 7.75 -11.94 4.23
N THR A 53 7.89 -13.21 3.83
CA THR A 53 8.97 -13.58 2.89
C THR A 53 8.66 -13.20 1.45
N VAL A 54 7.39 -13.01 1.08
CA VAL A 54 6.96 -12.57 -0.26
C VAL A 54 6.18 -11.26 -0.17
N ALA A 55 4.96 -11.29 0.38
CA ALA A 55 4.08 -10.13 0.34
C ALA A 55 3.29 -9.89 1.64
N GLY A 56 3.07 -8.63 2.00
CA GLY A 56 2.13 -8.28 3.07
C GLY A 56 0.70 -8.58 2.65
N ILE A 57 0.25 -7.88 1.60
CA ILE A 57 -1.01 -8.11 0.90
C ILE A 57 -0.69 -8.55 -0.53
N TYR A 58 -1.27 -9.67 -0.96
CA TYR A 58 -1.21 -10.16 -2.33
C TYR A 58 -2.63 -10.31 -2.85
N ALA A 59 -3.02 -9.41 -3.75
CA ALA A 59 -4.39 -9.31 -4.24
C ALA A 59 -4.42 -9.53 -5.76
N GLN A 60 -5.40 -10.32 -6.22
CA GLN A 60 -5.63 -10.60 -7.63
C GLN A 60 -7.08 -10.33 -8.00
N SER A 61 -7.29 -9.37 -8.92
CA SER A 61 -8.61 -9.10 -9.52
C SER A 61 -9.75 -8.95 -8.50
N THR A 62 -9.51 -8.23 -7.40
CA THR A 62 -10.42 -8.16 -6.24
C THR A 62 -10.66 -6.73 -5.77
N THR A 63 -11.48 -6.58 -4.72
CA THR A 63 -11.79 -5.30 -4.09
C THR A 63 -11.30 -5.27 -2.64
N ILE A 64 -10.44 -4.32 -2.28
CA ILE A 64 -9.93 -4.15 -0.90
C ILE A 64 -10.08 -2.69 -0.46
N VAL A 65 -10.59 -2.49 0.75
CA VAL A 65 -10.50 -1.22 1.47
C VAL A 65 -9.60 -1.42 2.69
N ALA A 66 -8.53 -0.65 2.79
CA ALA A 66 -7.59 -0.70 3.90
C ALA A 66 -7.49 0.68 4.55
N ALA A 67 -7.63 0.78 5.87
CA ALA A 67 -7.44 2.02 6.59
C ALA A 67 -6.60 1.85 7.85
N ASN A 68 -5.79 2.86 8.20
CA ASN A 68 -4.95 2.83 9.42
C ASN A 68 -4.09 1.58 9.53
N CYS A 69 -3.49 1.13 8.43
CA CYS A 69 -2.68 -0.09 8.43
C CYS A 69 -1.19 0.20 8.27
N LEU A 70 -0.37 -0.51 9.03
CA LEU A 70 1.07 -0.60 8.81
C LEU A 70 1.36 -1.91 8.07
N ILE A 71 1.97 -1.82 6.90
CA ILE A 71 2.42 -2.97 6.11
C ILE A 71 3.92 -2.82 5.86
N ALA A 72 4.75 -3.66 6.47
CA ALA A 72 6.17 -3.41 6.49
C ALA A 72 7.06 -4.66 6.36
N ASN A 73 8.29 -4.44 5.91
CA ASN A 73 9.35 -5.44 5.83
C ASN A 73 8.89 -6.75 5.16
N CYS A 74 8.61 -6.70 3.86
CA CYS A 74 8.22 -7.87 3.07
C CYS A 74 9.30 -8.19 2.02
N GLY A 75 9.61 -9.46 1.79
CA GLY A 75 10.72 -9.85 0.90
C GLY A 75 10.60 -9.30 -0.53
N SER A 76 9.38 -9.24 -1.07
CA SER A 76 9.08 -8.63 -2.37
C SER A 76 8.27 -7.34 -2.20
N TRP A 77 6.97 -7.41 -1.94
CA TRP A 77 6.05 -6.25 -1.91
C TRP A 77 5.38 -6.11 -0.56
N CYS A 78 5.16 -4.90 -0.06
CA CYS A 78 4.19 -4.71 1.02
C CYS A 78 2.77 -4.95 0.49
N ALA A 79 2.46 -4.43 -0.69
CA ALA A 79 1.22 -4.71 -1.40
C ALA A 79 1.49 -5.01 -2.88
N ALA A 80 1.04 -6.18 -3.34
CA ALA A 80 1.01 -6.55 -4.75
C ALA A 80 -0.46 -6.66 -5.18
N LEU A 81 -0.91 -5.67 -5.95
CA LEU A 81 -2.27 -5.55 -6.46
C LEU A 81 -2.22 -5.86 -7.96
N THR A 82 -2.51 -7.11 -8.28
CA THR A 82 -2.22 -7.71 -9.58
C THR A 82 -3.51 -8.06 -10.32
N LEU A 83 -3.43 -8.14 -11.64
CA LEU A 83 -4.57 -8.44 -12.51
C LEU A 83 -5.77 -7.47 -12.34
N GLY A 84 -5.51 -6.20 -12.00
CA GLY A 84 -6.56 -5.20 -11.86
C GLY A 84 -7.36 -5.37 -10.57
N GLY A 85 -8.58 -4.84 -10.54
CA GLY A 85 -9.43 -4.76 -9.34
C GLY A 85 -9.76 -3.32 -8.94
N SER A 86 -10.18 -3.17 -7.68
CA SER A 86 -10.60 -1.89 -7.08
C SER A 86 -10.03 -1.77 -5.66
N TYR A 87 -9.15 -0.80 -5.42
CA TYR A 87 -8.39 -0.74 -4.19
C TYR A 87 -8.42 0.67 -3.59
N GLU A 88 -8.64 0.75 -2.28
CA GLU A 88 -8.65 2.01 -1.54
C GLU A 88 -7.83 1.85 -0.26
N PHE A 89 -6.83 2.70 -0.09
CA PHE A 89 -5.95 2.74 1.08
C PHE A 89 -6.02 4.14 1.71
N TYR A 90 -6.41 4.22 2.97
CA TYR A 90 -6.52 5.47 3.72
C TYR A 90 -5.59 5.46 4.93
N HIS A 91 -4.77 6.49 5.13
CA HIS A 91 -3.90 6.58 6.31
C HIS A 91 -3.08 5.29 6.53
N CYS A 92 -2.56 4.70 5.44
CA CYS A 92 -1.72 3.51 5.51
C CYS A 92 -0.24 3.85 5.37
N THR A 93 0.61 3.13 6.10
CA THR A 93 2.07 3.20 5.93
C THR A 93 2.56 1.89 5.33
N LEU A 94 3.04 1.95 4.08
CA LEU A 94 3.73 0.86 3.41
C LEU A 94 5.22 1.17 3.42
N SER A 95 6.00 0.44 4.22
CA SER A 95 7.42 0.73 4.42
C SER A 95 8.26 -0.53 4.31
N ASN A 96 8.96 -0.70 3.18
CA ASN A 96 9.67 -1.93 2.90
C ASN A 96 11.20 -1.79 2.90
N ASN A 97 11.77 -2.10 4.05
CA ASN A 97 13.21 -2.11 4.29
C ASN A 97 13.72 -3.54 4.53
N TYR A 98 12.97 -4.56 4.06
CA TYR A 98 13.34 -5.96 4.26
C TYR A 98 14.77 -6.23 3.80
N GLY A 99 15.57 -6.85 4.68
CA GLY A 99 16.93 -7.25 4.39
C GLY A 99 17.97 -6.12 4.35
N SER A 100 17.57 -4.85 4.43
CA SER A 100 18.51 -3.71 4.26
C SER A 100 19.59 -3.62 5.34
N TRP A 101 19.37 -4.26 6.49
CA TRP A 101 20.30 -4.25 7.63
C TRP A 101 21.17 -5.51 7.75
N TYR A 102 20.87 -6.56 6.99
CA TYR A 102 21.47 -7.89 7.18
C TYR A 102 22.15 -8.43 5.92
N SER A 103 21.86 -7.85 4.76
CA SER A 103 22.32 -8.36 3.47
C SER A 103 22.68 -7.21 2.54
N SER A 104 23.77 -7.38 1.79
CA SER A 104 24.14 -6.51 0.67
C SER A 104 23.25 -6.68 -0.56
N SER A 105 22.37 -7.68 -0.58
CA SER A 105 21.35 -7.85 -1.61
C SER A 105 20.22 -6.86 -1.37
N ALA A 106 20.17 -5.83 -2.22
CA ALA A 106 19.06 -4.89 -2.26
C ALA A 106 17.81 -5.59 -2.80
N ARG A 107 16.63 -5.28 -2.21
CA ARG A 107 15.34 -5.73 -2.72
C ARG A 107 15.19 -5.43 -4.21
N GLY A 108 14.76 -6.43 -4.98
CA GLY A 108 14.52 -6.34 -6.43
C GLY A 108 13.16 -5.77 -6.82
N GLU A 109 12.19 -5.81 -5.91
CA GLU A 109 10.79 -5.45 -6.15
C GLU A 109 10.39 -4.16 -5.41
N PRO A 110 9.45 -3.34 -5.93
CA PRO A 110 8.97 -2.14 -5.24
C PRO A 110 8.12 -2.48 -4.00
N THR A 111 7.94 -1.54 -3.08
CA THR A 111 7.02 -1.66 -1.93
C THR A 111 5.58 -1.90 -2.37
N LEU A 112 5.11 -1.16 -3.38
CA LEU A 112 3.77 -1.27 -3.95
C LEU A 112 3.86 -1.66 -5.42
N LEU A 113 3.12 -2.68 -5.84
CA LEU A 113 2.95 -3.06 -7.25
C LEU A 113 1.48 -2.94 -7.66
N LEU A 114 1.22 -2.21 -8.74
CA LEU A 114 -0.05 -2.22 -9.48
C LEU A 114 0.19 -2.87 -10.85
N ASN A 115 -0.58 -3.89 -11.17
CA ASN A 115 -0.53 -4.58 -12.46
C ASN A 115 -1.94 -4.96 -12.91
N ASN A 116 -2.21 -4.91 -14.22
CA ASN A 116 -3.51 -5.27 -14.78
C ASN A 116 -3.47 -6.30 -15.91
N PHE A 117 -2.37 -7.03 -16.08
CA PHE A 117 -2.27 -8.06 -17.11
C PHE A 117 -1.23 -9.12 -16.79
N PHE A 118 -1.37 -10.29 -17.41
CA PHE A 118 -0.29 -11.27 -17.52
C PHE A 118 -0.13 -11.74 -18.96
N VAL A 119 1.05 -12.27 -19.30
CA VAL A 119 1.32 -12.84 -20.63
C VAL A 119 1.49 -14.35 -20.48
N TYR A 120 0.75 -15.11 -21.29
CA TYR A 120 0.87 -16.55 -21.37
C TYR A 120 0.87 -16.99 -22.83
N ASN A 121 1.88 -17.77 -23.22
CA ASN A 121 2.11 -18.21 -24.61
C ASN A 121 2.04 -17.06 -25.63
N GLY A 122 2.68 -15.93 -25.31
CA GLY A 122 2.71 -14.73 -26.17
C GLY A 122 1.40 -13.95 -26.25
N THR A 123 0.35 -14.38 -25.56
CA THR A 123 -0.95 -13.70 -25.50
C THR A 123 -1.07 -12.91 -24.20
N ALA A 124 -1.46 -11.64 -24.30
CA ALA A 124 -1.75 -10.80 -23.16
C ALA A 124 -3.19 -11.00 -22.68
N TYR A 125 -3.35 -11.34 -21.41
CA TYR A 125 -4.64 -11.41 -20.72
C TYR A 125 -4.76 -10.17 -19.85
N VAL A 126 -5.70 -9.30 -20.22
CA VAL A 126 -5.82 -7.95 -19.68
C VAL A 126 -7.06 -7.84 -18.81
N TYR A 127 -6.90 -7.16 -17.68
CA TYR A 127 -7.92 -6.89 -16.69
C TYR A 127 -8.04 -5.38 -16.49
N HIS A 128 -9.15 -4.95 -15.88
CA HIS A 128 -9.36 -3.55 -15.55
C HIS A 128 -8.94 -3.29 -14.11
N LEU A 129 -8.04 -2.33 -13.92
CA LEU A 129 -7.84 -1.66 -12.64
C LEU A 129 -8.81 -0.46 -12.63
N TYR A 130 -9.99 -0.69 -12.06
CA TYR A 130 -11.09 0.29 -12.07
C TYR A 130 -10.80 1.47 -11.15
N ASN A 131 -10.20 1.21 -10.00
CA ASN A 131 -9.78 2.21 -9.02
C ASN A 131 -8.57 1.70 -8.22
N ALA A 132 -7.61 2.58 -7.95
CA ALA A 132 -6.52 2.34 -7.01
C ALA A 132 -6.17 3.66 -6.33
N LEU A 133 -6.89 3.97 -5.25
CA LEU A 133 -6.72 5.19 -4.48
C LEU A 133 -5.83 4.93 -3.26
N PHE A 134 -4.79 5.74 -3.11
CA PHE A 134 -3.99 5.85 -1.90
C PHE A 134 -4.14 7.27 -1.37
N ALA A 135 -4.69 7.41 -0.19
CA ALA A 135 -5.12 8.67 0.40
C ALA A 135 -4.47 8.85 1.79
N ASN A 136 -3.73 9.95 1.99
CA ASN A 136 -2.94 10.16 3.20
C ASN A 136 -1.99 8.99 3.53
N CYS A 137 -1.37 8.39 2.50
CA CYS A 137 -0.49 7.22 2.66
C CYS A 137 1.00 7.57 2.63
N ILE A 138 1.81 6.79 3.36
CA ILE A 138 3.26 6.75 3.18
C ILE A 138 3.62 5.50 2.38
N ILE A 139 4.35 5.65 1.27
CA ILE A 139 4.87 4.54 0.47
C ILE A 139 6.37 4.72 0.26
N THR A 140 7.15 3.91 0.96
CA THR A 140 8.61 4.08 1.07
C THR A 140 9.33 2.74 1.25
N GLY A 141 10.66 2.78 1.27
CA GLY A 141 11.51 1.61 1.44
C GLY A 141 12.95 1.84 0.98
N SER A 142 13.72 0.77 0.89
CA SER A 142 15.15 0.80 0.59
C SER A 142 15.50 1.12 -0.87
N ARG A 143 14.58 1.02 -1.83
CA ARG A 143 14.82 1.27 -3.26
C ARG A 143 14.64 2.74 -3.62
N PRO A 144 15.23 3.22 -4.73
CA PRO A 144 14.97 4.57 -5.24
C PRO A 144 13.52 4.77 -5.71
N ILE A 145 12.90 3.71 -6.26
CA ILE A 145 11.51 3.72 -6.74
C ILE A 145 10.77 2.58 -6.05
N GLU A 146 9.78 2.93 -5.23
CA GLU A 146 9.01 2.01 -4.39
C GLU A 146 7.58 1.77 -4.87
N ILE A 147 7.23 2.31 -6.04
CA ILE A 147 5.95 2.08 -6.71
C ILE A 147 6.24 1.48 -8.09
N GLY A 148 5.64 0.33 -8.39
CA GLY A 148 5.66 -0.32 -9.69
C GLY A 148 4.30 -0.17 -10.37
N LEU A 149 4.27 0.44 -11.54
CA LEU A 149 3.07 0.58 -12.37
C LEU A 149 3.28 -0.23 -13.66
N VAL A 150 2.63 -1.39 -13.77
CA VAL A 150 2.88 -2.36 -14.84
C VAL A 150 1.62 -2.57 -15.66
N ASN A 151 1.48 -1.76 -16.71
CA ASN A 151 0.35 -1.74 -17.64
C ASN A 151 0.77 -1.66 -19.12
N THR A 152 2.03 -1.97 -19.44
CA THR A 152 2.55 -1.94 -20.81
C THR A 152 3.27 -3.23 -21.17
N ILE A 153 3.23 -3.60 -22.45
CA ILE A 153 4.07 -4.63 -23.07
C ILE A 153 4.90 -3.91 -24.13
N ASP A 154 6.23 -4.06 -24.09
CA ASP A 154 7.14 -3.35 -24.98
C ASP A 154 6.90 -1.83 -25.05
N LYS A 155 6.56 -1.23 -23.89
CA LYS A 155 6.21 0.19 -23.71
C LYS A 155 4.89 0.63 -24.35
N VAL A 156 4.09 -0.30 -24.88
CA VAL A 156 2.74 -0.05 -25.40
C VAL A 156 1.71 -0.39 -24.32
N PRO A 157 0.79 0.52 -23.95
CA PRO A 157 -0.27 0.21 -23.00
C PRO A 157 -1.15 -0.97 -23.45
N VAL A 158 -1.47 -1.85 -22.51
CA VAL A 158 -2.44 -2.92 -22.75
C VAL A 158 -3.87 -2.35 -22.84
N PRO A 159 -4.80 -2.98 -23.58
CA PRO A 159 -6.17 -2.48 -23.77
C PRO A 159 -7.07 -2.69 -22.54
N GLY A 160 -6.76 -2.02 -21.43
CA GLY A 160 -7.55 -2.07 -20.19
C GLY A 160 -7.41 -0.81 -19.36
N GLN A 161 -8.43 -0.52 -18.54
CA GLN A 161 -8.37 0.59 -17.59
C GLN A 161 -7.22 0.40 -16.60
N PHE A 162 -6.55 1.51 -16.28
CA PHE A 162 -5.45 1.56 -15.33
C PHE A 162 -5.54 2.83 -14.48
N ASN A 163 -6.64 2.93 -13.73
CA ASN A 163 -6.97 4.12 -12.95
C ASN A 163 -6.32 4.02 -11.57
N TYR A 164 -5.47 4.99 -11.22
CA TYR A 164 -4.85 5.09 -9.91
C TYR A 164 -4.67 6.55 -9.52
N ALA A 165 -4.66 6.82 -8.21
CA ALA A 165 -4.36 8.13 -7.66
C ALA A 165 -3.64 8.01 -6.31
N PHE A 166 -2.65 8.87 -6.10
CA PHE A 166 -1.98 9.11 -4.83
C PHE A 166 -2.36 10.52 -4.37
N ASP A 167 -3.27 10.62 -3.40
CA ASP A 167 -3.82 11.87 -2.88
C ASP A 167 -3.24 12.17 -1.49
N TYR A 168 -2.50 13.28 -1.37
CA TYR A 168 -1.78 13.68 -0.15
C TYR A 168 -0.89 12.58 0.43
N CYS A 169 0.01 12.04 -0.40
CA CYS A 169 0.88 10.93 0.00
C CYS A 169 2.35 11.33 0.08
N LEU A 170 3.10 10.68 0.97
CA LEU A 170 4.56 10.72 0.96
C LEU A 170 5.06 9.50 0.18
N VAL A 171 5.76 9.72 -0.93
CA VAL A 171 6.16 8.65 -1.84
C VAL A 171 7.65 8.71 -2.19
N LYS A 172 8.29 7.54 -2.26
CA LYS A 172 9.67 7.38 -2.76
C LYS A 172 9.67 6.87 -4.20
N VAL A 173 9.90 7.78 -5.15
CA VAL A 173 9.69 7.57 -6.59
C VAL A 173 10.77 8.22 -7.45
N ASP A 174 11.96 8.47 -6.89
CA ASP A 174 13.15 9.11 -7.49
C ASP A 174 12.94 9.71 -8.89
N THR A 175 13.18 8.91 -9.94
CA THR A 175 13.13 9.30 -11.36
C THR A 175 11.80 9.04 -12.06
N MET A 176 10.79 8.54 -11.35
CA MET A 176 9.44 8.36 -11.88
C MET A 176 8.80 9.73 -12.19
N LYS A 177 8.12 9.78 -13.33
CA LYS A 177 7.28 10.91 -13.73
C LYS A 177 6.03 10.98 -12.86
N THR A 178 5.81 12.13 -12.23
CA THR A 178 4.72 12.40 -11.30
C THR A 178 4.08 13.76 -11.59
N ASP A 179 4.04 14.13 -12.86
CA ASP A 179 3.55 15.42 -13.37
C ASP A 179 2.05 15.46 -13.64
N ASP A 180 1.39 14.29 -13.73
CA ASP A 180 -0.06 14.18 -13.87
C ASP A 180 -0.77 14.56 -12.55
N PRO A 181 -1.46 15.71 -12.49
CA PRO A 181 -2.07 16.21 -11.27
C PRO A 181 -3.34 15.44 -10.87
N GLU A 182 -3.92 14.62 -11.75
CA GLU A 182 -5.06 13.75 -11.41
C GLU A 182 -4.61 12.47 -10.72
N ARG A 183 -3.35 12.07 -10.91
CA ARG A 183 -2.77 10.83 -10.36
C ARG A 183 -1.82 11.06 -9.20
N TRP A 184 -1.18 12.22 -9.12
CA TRP A 184 -0.18 12.55 -8.11
C TRP A 184 -0.56 13.87 -7.42
N ILE A 185 -1.59 13.80 -6.58
CA ILE A 185 -2.21 14.97 -5.98
C ILE A 185 -1.50 15.30 -4.66
N GLN A 186 -0.88 16.49 -4.58
CA GLN A 186 -0.26 17.02 -3.35
C GLN A 186 0.72 16.04 -2.67
N ILE A 187 1.60 15.39 -3.46
CA ILE A 187 2.55 14.42 -2.93
C ILE A 187 3.79 15.08 -2.29
N VAL A 188 4.28 14.49 -1.20
CA VAL A 188 5.61 14.74 -0.65
C VAL A 188 6.58 13.72 -1.26
N LYS A 189 7.34 14.16 -2.29
CA LYS A 189 8.19 13.27 -3.09
C LYS A 189 9.60 13.17 -2.52
N ASN A 190 10.10 11.94 -2.37
CA ASN A 190 11.52 11.61 -2.09
C ASN A 190 12.11 12.18 -0.79
N HIS A 191 11.27 12.51 0.19
CA HIS A 191 11.75 12.80 1.54
C HIS A 191 11.75 11.56 2.42
N ASP A 192 12.69 11.49 3.37
CA ASP A 192 12.65 10.51 4.44
C ASP A 192 11.42 10.77 5.32
N PRO A 193 10.51 9.79 5.53
CA PRO A 193 9.40 9.92 6.46
C PRO A 193 9.80 10.20 7.90
N ARG A 194 11.07 10.01 8.27
CA ARG A 194 11.60 10.23 9.62
C ARG A 194 10.84 9.41 10.66
N PHE A 195 10.83 8.09 10.44
CA PHE A 195 10.32 7.16 11.45
C PHE A 195 11.25 7.13 12.67
N VAL A 196 10.69 7.05 13.87
CA VAL A 196 11.45 6.99 15.14
C VAL A 196 12.54 5.92 15.09
N SER A 197 12.20 4.69 14.66
CA SER A 197 13.19 3.65 14.41
C SER A 197 12.64 2.51 13.58
N VAL A 198 12.95 2.51 12.28
CA VAL A 198 12.59 1.40 11.38
C VAL A 198 13.23 0.08 11.84
N PHE A 199 14.47 0.14 12.36
CA PHE A 199 15.18 -1.03 12.88
C PHE A 199 14.44 -1.68 14.06
N ASN A 200 13.93 -0.87 14.98
CA ASN A 200 13.13 -1.35 16.12
C ASN A 200 11.64 -1.56 15.78
N ARG A 201 11.25 -1.42 14.50
CA ARG A 201 9.85 -1.52 14.03
C ARG A 201 8.92 -0.48 14.66
N ASP A 202 9.48 0.69 14.99
CA ASP A 202 8.74 1.87 15.40
C ASP A 202 8.61 2.81 14.21
N TYR A 203 7.43 2.75 13.59
CA TYR A 203 7.05 3.52 12.41
C TYR A 203 6.26 4.78 12.75
N GLN A 204 6.21 5.16 14.03
CA GLN A 204 5.73 6.49 14.40
C GLN A 204 6.65 7.55 13.82
N LEU A 205 6.10 8.73 13.58
CA LEU A 205 6.83 9.87 13.04
C LEU A 205 7.63 10.56 14.14
N ASP A 206 8.83 11.04 13.82
CA ASP A 206 9.56 11.99 14.67
C ASP A 206 9.08 13.44 14.45
N THR A 207 9.60 14.37 15.25
CA THR A 207 9.17 15.78 15.25
C THR A 207 9.55 16.56 13.99
N LEU A 208 10.47 16.06 13.17
CA LEU A 208 10.93 16.69 11.93
C LEU A 208 10.38 15.97 10.69
N SER A 209 9.40 15.09 10.88
CA SER A 209 8.82 14.34 9.78
C SER A 209 8.17 15.27 8.75
N PRO A 210 8.48 15.09 7.46
CA PRO A 210 7.81 15.82 6.39
C PRO A 210 6.36 15.33 6.16
N ALA A 211 5.94 14.25 6.83
CA ALA A 211 4.56 13.77 6.83
C ALA A 211 3.68 14.53 7.84
N LYS A 212 4.29 15.28 8.78
CA LYS A 212 3.58 16.01 9.84
C LYS A 212 2.70 17.14 9.27
N ASP A 213 1.44 17.23 9.67
CA ASP A 213 0.46 18.24 9.25
C ASP A 213 0.29 18.37 7.72
N ARG A 214 0.58 17.29 6.98
CA ARG A 214 0.53 17.29 5.51
C ARG A 214 -0.63 16.48 4.94
N GLY A 215 -1.44 15.85 5.75
CA GLY A 215 -2.61 15.09 5.29
C GLY A 215 -3.79 15.98 4.91
N LYS A 216 -4.70 15.40 4.13
CA LYS A 216 -5.99 15.98 3.76
C LYS A 216 -7.03 15.74 4.87
N PRO A 217 -7.62 16.78 5.48
CA PRO A 217 -8.55 16.64 6.61
C PRO A 217 -9.79 15.79 6.32
N GLU A 218 -10.29 15.79 5.08
CA GLU A 218 -11.48 15.04 4.69
C GLU A 218 -11.33 13.53 4.94
N TYR A 219 -10.12 12.98 4.73
CA TYR A 219 -9.87 11.56 5.03
C TYR A 219 -9.75 11.28 6.53
N ALA A 220 -9.29 12.25 7.33
CA ALA A 220 -9.28 12.14 8.78
C ALA A 220 -10.71 12.20 9.36
N GLN A 221 -11.67 12.87 8.72
CA GLN A 221 -13.07 12.79 9.14
C GLN A 221 -13.66 11.39 8.94
N LEU A 222 -13.23 10.66 7.91
CA LEU A 222 -13.62 9.26 7.67
C LEU A 222 -12.93 8.31 8.64
N PHE A 223 -11.65 8.56 8.97
CA PHE A 223 -10.83 7.74 9.86
C PHE A 223 -10.18 8.62 10.94
N PRO A 224 -10.92 9.00 12.00
CA PRO A 224 -10.51 10.05 12.95
C PRO A 224 -9.44 9.62 13.94
N LEU A 225 -9.19 8.33 14.07
CA LEU A 225 -8.17 7.79 14.96
C LEU A 225 -7.03 7.20 14.15
N ASP A 226 -5.79 7.35 14.62
CA ASP A 226 -4.63 6.67 14.06
C ASP A 226 -4.53 5.21 14.54
N LEU A 227 -3.48 4.51 14.12
CA LEU A 227 -3.24 3.11 14.51
C LEU A 227 -3.00 2.91 16.02
N ASN A 228 -2.61 3.97 16.75
CA ASN A 228 -2.45 3.96 18.21
C ASN A 228 -3.70 4.48 18.95
N GLY A 229 -4.76 4.87 18.25
CA GLY A 229 -5.98 5.42 18.82
C GLY A 229 -5.91 6.92 19.13
N ARG A 230 -4.89 7.64 18.63
CA ARG A 230 -4.77 9.10 18.74
C ARG A 230 -5.69 9.80 17.76
N SER A 231 -6.24 10.94 18.16
CA SER A 231 -7.11 11.73 17.31
C SER A 231 -6.30 12.47 16.24
N ARG A 232 -6.72 12.34 14.97
CA ARG A 232 -6.21 13.10 13.81
C ARG A 232 -6.90 14.45 13.61
N LEU A 233 -7.81 14.79 14.52
CA LEU A 233 -8.62 16.01 14.48
C LEU A 233 -8.27 16.96 15.63
N ALA A 234 -7.24 16.62 16.41
CA ALA A 234 -6.85 17.37 17.61
C ALA A 234 -5.90 18.53 17.31
N ASP A 235 -5.18 18.50 16.19
CA ASP A 235 -4.23 19.51 15.76
C ASP A 235 -4.70 20.22 14.48
N THR A 236 -3.79 20.90 13.78
CA THR A 236 -4.16 21.74 12.64
C THR A 236 -4.52 20.95 11.39
N LYS A 237 -3.81 19.84 11.12
CA LYS A 237 -4.03 18.95 9.98
C LYS A 237 -3.54 17.56 10.33
N PRO A 238 -4.20 16.51 9.80
CA PRO A 238 -3.77 15.16 10.08
C PRO A 238 -2.39 14.87 9.48
N ASP A 239 -1.68 13.92 10.07
CA ASP A 239 -0.44 13.42 9.49
C ASP A 239 -0.69 12.42 8.35
N ILE A 240 0.24 12.40 7.39
CA ILE A 240 0.26 11.37 6.36
C ILE A 240 0.74 10.05 6.99
N GLY A 241 0.02 8.95 6.74
CA GLY A 241 0.39 7.60 7.15
C GLY A 241 -0.45 7.04 8.30
N ALA A 242 -0.03 5.88 8.81
CA ALA A 242 -0.77 5.11 9.82
C ALA A 242 -0.73 5.68 11.23
N TYR A 243 0.17 6.62 11.51
CA TYR A 243 0.37 7.20 12.83
C TYR A 243 0.15 8.69 12.80
N GLU A 244 -0.32 9.23 13.93
CA GLU A 244 -0.40 10.64 14.24
C GLU A 244 0.69 10.99 15.27
N ARG A 245 1.39 12.09 15.01
CA ARG A 245 2.37 12.69 15.91
C ARG A 245 1.64 13.64 16.87
N GLU A 246 1.65 13.30 18.15
CA GLU A 246 1.33 14.28 19.19
C GLU A 246 2.53 15.21 19.42
N GLU A 247 2.25 16.50 19.61
CA GLU A 247 3.22 17.53 19.99
C GLU A 247 3.77 17.34 21.40
#